data_AF-A0A956ESG1-F1
#
_entry.id   AF-A0A956ESG1-F1
#
_cell.length_a   1.000
_cell.length_b   1.000
_cell.length_c   1.000
_cell.angle_alpha   90.00
_cell.angle_beta   90.00
_cell.angle_gamma   90.00
#
_symmetry.space_group_name_H-M   'P 1'
#
loop_
_entity.id
_entity.type
_entity.pdbx_description
1 polymer ?
#
loop_
_entity_poly.entity_id
_entity_poly.type
_entity_poly.pdbx_seq_one_letter_code
_entity_poly.pdbx_strand_id
1 'polypeptide(L)' 'MNDRPERESCPNAKRCPMFAEFQNRAALRVFQHQYCNSRFERCERYKLASQGKMPDGRLLPDGDWLPQRSERPPT' A
#
# COMPACT_ATOMS: atom_id res chain seq x y z
N MET A 1 3.77 -25.25 -5.28
CA MET A 1 4.07 -24.48 -4.06
C MET A 1 2.78 -23.83 -3.57
N ASN A 2 2.25 -24.27 -2.43
CA ASN A 2 1.16 -23.62 -1.73
C ASN A 2 1.78 -22.62 -0.74
N ASP A 3 1.59 -21.33 -0.97
CA ASP A 3 1.90 -20.30 0.03
C ASP A 3 0.80 -19.23 -0.02
N ARG A 4 -0.15 -19.33 0.91
CA ARG A 4 -1.12 -18.28 1.24
C ARG A 4 -1.17 -18.18 2.75
N PRO A 5 -0.37 -17.27 3.34
CA PRO A 5 -0.87 -16.50 4.48
C PRO A 5 -0.46 -15.02 4.45
N GLU A 6 -0.06 -14.44 3.31
CA GLU A 6 0.43 -13.04 3.26
C GLU A 6 -0.66 -11.96 3.49
N ARG A 7 -1.95 -12.32 3.40
CA ARG A 7 -3.09 -11.40 3.66
C ARG A 7 -3.41 -11.23 5.15
N GLU A 8 -2.88 -12.06 6.04
CA GLU A 8 -3.41 -12.18 7.41
C GLU A 8 -2.57 -11.47 8.47
N SER A 9 -1.29 -11.21 8.22
CA SER A 9 -0.40 -10.62 9.23
C SER A 9 -0.52 -9.10 9.37
N CYS A 10 -1.08 -8.39 8.38
CA CYS A 10 -1.36 -6.97 8.52
C CYS A 10 -2.86 -6.73 8.76
N PRO A 11 -3.24 -6.09 9.88
CA PRO A 11 -4.64 -5.86 10.23
C PRO A 11 -5.37 -4.96 9.21
N ASN A 12 -4.61 -4.19 8.44
CA ASN A 12 -5.13 -3.28 7.42
C ASN A 12 -5.02 -3.84 5.99
N ALA A 13 -4.50 -5.06 5.81
CA ALA A 13 -4.32 -5.65 4.47
C ALA A 13 -5.62 -5.73 3.67
N LYS A 14 -6.73 -6.02 4.36
CA LYS A 14 -8.06 -6.14 3.73
C LYS A 14 -8.71 -4.80 3.39
N ARG A 15 -8.23 -3.70 3.98
CA ARG A 15 -8.86 -2.36 3.89
C ARG A 15 -7.96 -1.30 3.25
N CYS A 16 -6.72 -1.63 2.92
CA CYS A 16 -5.77 -0.67 2.37
C CYS A 16 -6.07 -0.41 0.87
N PRO A 17 -6.47 0.82 0.49
CA PRO A 17 -6.87 1.11 -0.89
C PRO A 17 -5.71 1.01 -1.90
N MET A 18 -4.46 1.07 -1.42
CA MET A 18 -3.26 0.89 -2.24
C MET A 18 -3.20 -0.44 -2.99
N PHE A 19 -3.79 -1.52 -2.46
CA PHE A 19 -3.76 -2.83 -3.13
C PHE A 19 -4.41 -2.82 -4.50
N ALA A 20 -5.40 -1.95 -4.74
CA ALA A 20 -6.06 -1.81 -6.03
C ALA A 20 -5.19 -1.05 -7.05
N GLU A 21 -4.32 -0.14 -6.59
CA GLU A 21 -3.52 0.74 -7.44
C GLU A 21 -2.23 0.08 -7.96
N PHE A 22 -1.76 -0.97 -7.28
CA PHE A 22 -0.54 -1.67 -7.68
C PHE A 22 -0.80 -2.61 -8.86
N GLN A 23 -0.55 -2.11 -10.07
CA GLN A 23 -0.52 -2.94 -11.29
C GLN A 23 0.60 -4.00 -11.24
N ASN A 24 1.70 -3.70 -10.53
CA ASN A 24 2.84 -4.61 -10.38
C ASN A 24 2.79 -5.36 -9.04
N ARG A 25 2.44 -6.65 -9.12
CA ARG A 25 2.37 -7.56 -7.95
C ARG A 25 3.71 -7.77 -7.24
N ALA A 26 4.84 -7.61 -7.91
CA ALA A 26 6.17 -7.77 -7.30
C ALA A 26 6.50 -6.60 -6.38
N ALA A 27 6.28 -5.37 -6.85
CA ALA A 27 6.45 -4.16 -6.02
C ALA A 27 5.54 -4.20 -4.79
N LEU A 28 4.31 -4.66 -4.98
CA LEU A 28 3.36 -4.85 -3.89
C LEU A 28 3.87 -5.80 -2.80
N ARG A 29 4.46 -6.94 -3.20
CA ARG A 29 5.05 -7.92 -2.27
C ARG A 29 6.21 -7.34 -1.48
N VAL A 30 7.07 -6.53 -2.10
CA VAL A 30 8.17 -5.85 -1.39
C VAL A 30 7.61 -4.94 -0.29
N PHE A 31 6.62 -4.11 -0.64
CA PHE A 31 5.97 -3.23 0.33
C PHE A 31 5.25 -4.00 1.44
N GLN A 32 4.55 -5.10 1.11
CA GLN A 32 3.94 -5.97 2.12
C GLN A 32 4.99 -6.56 3.06
N HIS A 33 6.09 -7.10 2.52
CA HIS A 33 7.11 -7.69 3.37
C HIS A 33 7.74 -6.65 4.32
N GLN A 34 8.03 -5.46 3.80
CA GLN A 34 8.70 -4.42 4.57
C GLN A 34 7.78 -3.71 5.59
N TYR A 35 6.56 -3.37 5.17
CA TYR A 35 5.65 -2.51 5.94
C TYR A 35 4.42 -3.24 6.51
N CYS A 36 4.05 -4.40 5.99
CA CYS A 36 2.94 -5.18 6.54
C CYS A 36 3.44 -6.27 7.50
N ASN A 37 4.56 -6.93 7.18
CA ASN A 37 5.03 -8.12 7.91
C ASN A 37 6.25 -7.85 8.80
N SER A 38 6.86 -6.68 8.71
CA SER A 38 8.03 -6.31 9.51
C SER A 38 7.81 -5.02 10.31
N ARG A 39 7.92 -3.85 9.67
CA ARG A 39 7.94 -2.55 10.37
C ARG A 39 6.69 -1.73 10.07
N PHE A 40 5.52 -2.24 10.45
CA PHE A 40 4.24 -1.55 10.18
C PHE A 40 4.13 -0.16 10.81
N GLU A 41 4.82 0.07 11.93
CA GLU A 41 4.88 1.38 12.59
C GLU A 41 5.57 2.46 11.73
N ARG A 42 6.39 2.03 10.76
CA ARG A 42 7.05 2.93 9.81
C ARG A 42 6.22 3.21 8.56
N CYS A 43 5.09 2.52 8.38
CA CYS A 43 4.21 2.74 7.25
C CYS A 43 3.47 4.06 7.40
N GLU A 44 3.73 5.04 6.52
CA GLU A 44 3.05 6.35 6.58
C GLU A 44 1.54 6.21 6.42
N ARG A 45 1.11 5.26 5.58
CA ARG A 45 -0.32 4.93 5.43
C ARG A 45 -0.93 4.38 6.72
N TYR A 46 -0.17 3.59 7.50
CA TYR A 46 -0.64 3.08 8.80
C TYR A 46 -0.76 4.21 9.82
N LYS A 47 0.21 5.12 9.87
CA LYS A 47 0.19 6.27 10.77
C LYS A 47 -1.03 7.17 10.53
N LEU A 48 -1.39 7.40 9.27
CA LEU A 48 -2.61 8.14 8.92
C LEU A 48 -3.87 7.37 9.36
N ALA A 49 -3.93 6.07 9.06
CA ALA A 49 -5.06 5.23 9.44
C ALA A 49 -5.24 5.14 10.97
N SER A 50 -4.16 5.08 11.75
CA SER A 50 -4.22 5.06 13.22
C SER A 50 -4.70 6.39 13.80
N GLN A 51 -4.62 7.49 13.04
CA GLN A 51 -5.19 8.79 13.39
C GLN A 51 -6.65 8.94 12.91
N GLY A 52 -7.27 7.88 12.37
CA GLY A 52 -8.62 7.93 11.80
C GLY A 52 -8.70 8.60 10.43
N LYS A 53 -7.56 8.89 9.78
CA LYS A 53 -7.51 9.49 8.44
C LYS A 53 -7.40 8.40 7.38
N MET A 54 -8.22 8.49 6.34
CA MET A 54 -8.12 7.60 5.19
C MET A 54 -6.91 8.00 4.33
N PRO A 55 -5.92 7.12 4.09
CA PRO A 55 -4.76 7.45 3.26
C PRO A 55 -5.14 7.60 1.78
N ASP A 56 -4.56 8.58 1.10
CA ASP A 56 -4.73 8.79 -0.36
C ASP A 56 -4.32 7.53 -1.14
N GLY A 57 -4.97 7.22 -2.25
CA GLY A 57 -4.66 6.04 -3.07
C GLY A 57 -3.24 6.05 -3.64
N ARG A 58 -2.65 7.24 -3.83
CA ARG A 58 -1.32 7.44 -4.41
C ARG A 58 -0.19 7.48 -3.38
N LEU A 59 -0.50 7.68 -2.10
CA LEU A 59 0.52 7.67 -1.05
C LEU A 59 1.07 6.24 -0.89
N LEU A 60 2.38 6.07 -0.96
CA LEU A 60 3.06 4.80 -0.75
C LEU A 60 3.38 4.56 0.73
N PRO A 61 3.70 3.32 1.13
CA PRO A 61 3.95 2.98 2.54
C PRO A 61 5.21 3.63 3.12
N ASP A 62 6.19 3.91 2.27
CA ASP A 62 7.44 4.62 2.59
C ASP A 62 7.26 6.15 2.72
N GLY A 63 6.11 6.68 2.30
CA GLY A 63 5.83 8.12 2.28
C GLY A 63 5.98 8.77 0.92
N ASP A 64 6.44 8.05 -0.10
CA ASP A 64 6.50 8.54 -1.47
C ASP A 64 5.11 8.61 -2.11
N TRP A 65 5.01 9.27 -3.26
CA TRP A 65 3.77 9.42 -3.99
C TRP A 65 3.88 8.79 -5.37
N LEU A 66 2.88 8.00 -5.75
CA LEU A 66 2.74 7.58 -7.14
C LEU A 66 2.65 8.82 -8.03
N PRO A 67 3.32 8.82 -9.19
CA PRO A 67 3.24 9.94 -10.11
C PRO A 67 1.77 10.19 -10.44
N GLN A 68 1.39 11.47 -10.51
CA GLN A 68 0.10 11.87 -11.06
C GLN A 68 -0.02 11.14 -12.39
N ARG A 69 -1.05 10.31 -12.54
CA ARG A 69 -1.41 9.76 -13.85
C ARG A 69 -1.97 10.95 -14.62
N SER A 70 -1.06 11.77 -15.15
CA SER A 70 -1.35 12.97 -15.91
C SER A 70 -2.48 12.63 -16.87
N GLU A 71 -3.56 13.39 -16.76
CA GLU A 71 -4.67 13.36 -17.70
C GLU A 71 -4.12 13.10 -19.10
N ARG A 72 -4.69 12.11 -19.80
CA ARG A 72 -4.37 11.89 -21.22
C ARG A 72 -4.38 13.27 -21.89
N PRO A 73 -3.36 13.65 -22.67
CA PRO A 73 -3.47 14.87 -23.45
C PRO A 73 -4.76 14.76 -24.27
N PRO A 74 -5.64 15.77 -24.27
CA PRO A 74 -6.81 15.75 -25.14
C PRO A 74 -6.32 15.60 -26.58
N THR A 75 -6.85 14.59 -27.26
CA THR A 75 -6.64 14.31 -28.69
C THR A 75 -6.99 15.50 -29.57
#